data_AF-A0A2E3Y6T7-F1
#
_entry.id   AF-A0A2E3Y6T7-F1
#
_cell.length_a   1.000
_cell.length_b   1.000
_cell.length_c   1.000
_cell.angle_alpha   90.00
_cell.angle_beta   90.00
_cell.angle_gamma   90.00
#
_symmetry.space_group_name_H-M   'P 1'
#
loop_
_entity.id
_entity.type
_entity.pdbx_description
1 polymer ?
#
loop_
_entity_poly.entity_id
_entity_poly.type
_entity_poly.pdbx_seq_one_letter_code
_entity_poly.pdbx_strand_id
1 'polypeptide(L)'
;MRVQKAGGLTTSLSVGITDRFQFGLSFGSANLIGDDSLIWHPRPEANLKYRLIDETESFPGLSIGLDTQGQGKFHSADSLMRYDVKAMGMYISTSKNWITPLGNLGFHMGSNYNFTEINDGDDDINYFFGFDMEFNPELSFILEYNAALNENDMTAKNMAINRGGYLNAAIRWTFVEHLHIEMNFNNLLFDEDQVDYFNRELKITYIEYF
;
A
#
# COMPACT_ATOMS: atom_id res chain seq x y z
N MET A 1 -11.45 -1.45 -2.56
CA MET A 1 -11.90 -1.50 -1.15
C MET A 1 -10.94 -2.38 -0.37
N ARG A 2 -10.59 -2.00 0.86
CA ARG A 2 -9.70 -2.74 1.76
C ARG A 2 -10.34 -2.84 3.14
N VAL A 3 -10.55 -4.07 3.62
CA VAL A 3 -10.97 -4.39 4.98
C VAL A 3 -9.71 -4.68 5.79
N GLN A 4 -9.53 -3.94 6.88
CA GLN A 4 -8.30 -3.85 7.66
C GLN A 4 -8.50 -4.39 9.08
N LYS A 5 -7.41 -4.50 9.84
CA LYS A 5 -7.45 -4.84 11.27
C LYS A 5 -8.44 -3.97 12.04
N ALA A 6 -8.96 -4.53 13.14
CA ALA A 6 -9.97 -3.89 13.98
C ALA A 6 -11.22 -3.43 13.19
N GLY A 7 -11.53 -4.11 12.08
CA GLY A 7 -12.66 -3.81 11.20
C GLY A 7 -12.62 -2.42 10.57
N GLY A 8 -11.43 -1.89 10.32
CA GLY A 8 -11.26 -0.71 9.49
C GLY A 8 -11.65 -0.98 8.04
N LEU A 9 -12.12 0.05 7.34
CA LEU A 9 -12.49 -0.01 5.94
C LEU A 9 -11.97 1.23 5.21
N THR A 10 -11.25 1.02 4.11
CA THR A 10 -10.88 2.09 3.17
C THR A 10 -11.42 1.77 1.79
N THR A 11 -12.09 2.75 1.20
CA THR A 11 -12.62 2.64 -0.17
C THR A 11 -11.89 3.65 -1.04
N SER A 12 -11.57 3.24 -2.27
CA SER A 12 -10.86 4.07 -3.23
C SER A 12 -11.54 3.94 -4.59
N LEU A 13 -11.60 5.06 -5.31
CA LEU A 13 -12.06 5.13 -6.69
C LEU A 13 -10.97 5.83 -7.51
N SER A 14 -10.58 5.22 -8.62
CA SER A 14 -9.57 5.77 -9.53
C SER A 14 -10.07 5.67 -10.98
N VAL A 15 -9.70 6.66 -11.79
CA VAL A 15 -10.03 6.77 -13.21
C VAL A 15 -8.76 7.07 -14.00
N GLY A 16 -8.50 6.27 -15.04
CA GLY A 16 -7.50 6.59 -16.07
C GLY A 16 -8.06 7.68 -16.97
N ILE A 17 -7.58 8.91 -16.82
CA ILE A 17 -8.01 10.06 -17.65
C ILE A 17 -7.33 9.99 -19.02
N THR A 18 -6.10 9.47 -19.07
CA THR A 18 -5.40 9.09 -20.29
C THR A 18 -4.68 7.78 -20.05
N ASP A 19 -4.11 7.18 -21.10
CA ASP A 19 -3.24 6.01 -20.95
C ASP A 19 -2.10 6.25 -19.94
N ARG A 20 -1.64 7.50 -19.80
CA ARG A 20 -0.50 7.83 -18.93
C ARG A 20 -0.88 8.40 -17.58
N PHE A 21 -2.10 8.92 -17.42
CA PHE A 21 -2.49 9.68 -16.24
C PHE A 21 -3.72 9.08 -15.56
N GLN A 22 -3.56 8.74 -14.28
CA GLN A 22 -4.62 8.28 -13.40
C GLN A 22 -4.84 9.28 -12.27
N PHE A 23 -6.12 9.54 -11.97
CA PHE A 23 -6.57 10.29 -10.81
C PHE A 23 -7.48 9.40 -9.96
N GLY A 24 -7.37 9.48 -8.64
CA GLY A 24 -8.23 8.77 -7.71
C GLY A 24 -8.35 9.46 -6.36
N LEU A 25 -9.38 9.06 -5.64
CA LEU A 25 -9.67 9.49 -4.27
C LEU A 25 -9.93 8.27 -3.39
N SER A 26 -9.60 8.39 -2.12
CA SER A 26 -9.91 7.38 -1.11
C SER A 26 -10.42 8.00 0.17
N PHE A 27 -11.24 7.24 0.89
CA PHE A 27 -11.69 7.61 2.21
C PHE A 27 -12.01 6.36 3.02
N GLY A 28 -11.83 6.45 4.33
CA GLY A 28 -11.98 5.31 5.20
C GLY A 28 -12.21 5.66 6.65
N SER A 29 -12.18 4.60 7.46
CA SER A 29 -12.29 4.67 8.91
C SER A 29 -11.64 3.43 9.53
N ALA A 30 -11.18 3.58 10.77
CA ALA A 30 -10.89 2.47 11.66
C ALA A 30 -12.13 2.17 12.52
N ASN A 31 -12.24 0.92 13.01
CA ASN A 31 -13.36 0.48 13.84
C ASN A 31 -14.73 0.71 13.19
N LEU A 32 -14.84 0.58 11.85
CA LEU A 32 -16.13 0.67 11.17
C LEU A 32 -17.01 -0.55 11.46
N ILE A 33 -16.38 -1.71 11.53
CA ILE A 33 -17.01 -3.00 11.82
C ILE A 33 -16.44 -3.51 13.14
N GLY A 34 -17.19 -3.44 14.23
CA GLY A 34 -16.70 -3.89 15.53
C GLY A 34 -17.59 -3.44 16.67
N ASP A 35 -17.07 -3.57 17.88
CA ASP A 35 -17.71 -3.22 19.16
C ASP A 35 -17.04 -2.01 19.86
N ASP A 36 -16.05 -1.38 19.20
CA ASP A 36 -15.38 -0.16 19.66
C ASP A 36 -15.90 1.09 18.92
N SER A 37 -15.52 2.27 19.40
CA SER A 37 -15.85 3.57 18.80
C SER A 37 -15.28 3.72 17.38
N LEU A 38 -16.15 4.18 16.48
CA LEU A 38 -15.83 4.50 15.09
C LEU A 38 -14.86 5.68 15.00
N ILE A 39 -13.79 5.53 14.20
CA ILE A 39 -12.78 6.57 14.00
C ILE A 39 -12.65 6.85 12.50
N TRP A 40 -13.21 7.98 12.05
CA TRP A 40 -13.06 8.42 10.67
C TRP A 40 -11.64 8.83 10.34
N HIS A 41 -11.22 8.59 9.10
CA HIS A 41 -10.06 9.25 8.54
C HIS A 41 -10.32 10.78 8.48
N PRO A 42 -9.28 11.62 8.60
CA PRO A 42 -9.47 13.07 8.79
C PRO A 42 -10.07 13.76 7.56
N ARG A 43 -9.84 13.21 6.37
CA ARG A 43 -10.28 13.77 5.09
C ARG A 43 -10.21 12.70 3.98
N PRO A 44 -10.88 12.91 2.85
CA PRO A 44 -10.57 12.19 1.63
C PRO A 44 -9.11 12.43 1.21
N GLU A 45 -8.44 11.36 0.82
CA GLU A 45 -7.06 11.34 0.36
C GLU A 45 -6.99 11.17 -1.15
N ALA A 46 -5.90 11.65 -1.77
CA ALA A 46 -5.73 11.67 -3.21
C ALA A 46 -4.68 10.65 -3.67
N ASN A 47 -4.96 10.00 -4.79
CA ASN A 47 -4.03 9.12 -5.49
C ASN A 47 -3.86 9.62 -6.94
N LEU A 48 -2.65 10.00 -7.31
CA LEU A 48 -2.28 10.42 -8.66
C LEU A 48 -1.15 9.53 -9.16
N LYS A 49 -1.19 9.17 -10.44
CA LYS A 49 -0.07 8.46 -11.09
C LYS A 49 0.12 8.95 -12.51
N TYR A 50 1.36 9.27 -12.86
CA TYR A 50 1.77 9.62 -14.20
C TYR A 50 2.89 8.70 -14.69
N ARG A 51 2.64 8.04 -15.83
CA ARG A 51 3.58 7.14 -16.49
C ARG A 51 4.51 7.93 -17.41
N LEU A 52 5.75 8.09 -16.97
CA LEU A 52 6.81 8.81 -17.67
C LEU A 52 7.35 8.01 -18.85
N ILE A 53 7.68 6.74 -18.61
CA ILE A 53 8.32 5.87 -19.59
C ILE A 53 7.59 4.53 -19.59
N ASP A 54 7.26 4.05 -20.78
CA ASP A 54 6.68 2.72 -20.95
C ASP A 54 7.77 1.66 -20.85
N GLU A 55 7.41 0.54 -20.25
CA GLU A 55 8.29 -0.62 -20.22
C GLU A 55 8.54 -1.12 -21.65
N THR A 56 9.78 -1.51 -21.91
CA THR A 56 10.21 -2.17 -23.15
C THR A 56 11.08 -3.38 -22.80
N GLU A 57 11.44 -4.17 -23.81
CA GLU A 57 12.37 -5.29 -23.66
C GLU A 57 13.68 -4.87 -22.97
N SER A 58 14.23 -3.69 -23.32
CA SER A 58 15.51 -3.22 -22.81
C SER A 58 15.40 -2.27 -21.61
N PHE A 59 14.28 -1.59 -21.41
CA PHE A 59 14.14 -0.52 -20.41
C PHE A 59 12.93 -0.75 -19.49
N PRO A 60 13.07 -0.60 -18.16
CA PRO A 60 11.93 -0.74 -17.24
C PRO A 60 10.96 0.44 -17.39
N GLY A 61 9.69 0.23 -17.08
CA GLY A 61 8.73 1.32 -16.97
C GLY A 61 9.09 2.27 -15.84
N LEU A 62 8.72 3.54 -15.97
CA LEU A 62 8.94 4.58 -14.96
C LEU A 62 7.67 5.40 -14.74
N SER A 63 7.29 5.60 -13.48
CA SER A 63 6.20 6.48 -13.10
C SER A 63 6.53 7.33 -11.88
N ILE A 64 5.88 8.48 -11.82
CA ILE A 64 5.80 9.31 -10.61
C ILE A 64 4.36 9.35 -10.15
N GLY A 65 4.14 9.63 -8.87
CA GLY A 65 2.80 9.78 -8.36
C GLY A 65 2.74 10.44 -7.00
N LEU A 66 1.51 10.52 -6.52
CA LEU A 66 1.13 11.01 -5.22
C LEU A 66 0.17 10.00 -4.61
N ASP A 67 0.40 9.59 -3.37
CA ASP A 67 -0.58 8.84 -2.58
C ASP A 67 -0.59 9.37 -1.15
N THR A 68 -1.66 10.09 -0.79
CA THR A 68 -1.80 10.68 0.55
C THR A 68 -2.57 9.78 1.52
N GLN A 69 -2.95 8.57 1.10
CA GLN A 69 -3.67 7.63 1.95
C GLN A 69 -2.70 6.71 2.70
N GLY A 70 -2.61 6.88 4.02
CA GLY A 70 -1.97 5.91 4.90
C GLY A 70 -2.88 4.71 5.20
N GLN A 71 -2.36 3.73 5.94
CA GLN A 71 -3.08 2.50 6.28
C GLN A 71 -3.37 2.40 7.78
N GLY A 72 -4.47 1.73 8.13
CA GLY A 72 -4.89 1.51 9.50
C GLY A 72 -5.58 2.71 10.15
N LYS A 73 -5.45 2.80 11.48
CA LYS A 73 -6.06 3.85 12.30
C LYS A 73 -5.28 5.16 12.15
N PHE A 74 -6.02 6.26 12.07
CA PHE A 74 -5.44 7.60 12.18
C PHE A 74 -5.41 8.03 13.66
N HIS A 75 -4.24 8.45 14.15
CA HIS A 75 -4.03 8.87 15.53
C HIS A 75 -4.08 10.39 15.65
N SER A 76 -5.30 10.92 15.80
CA SER A 76 -5.54 12.36 16.01
C SER A 76 -5.40 12.81 17.47
N ALA A 77 -5.47 11.87 18.42
CA ALA A 77 -5.40 12.15 19.86
C ALA A 77 -3.95 12.27 20.37
N ASP A 78 -3.00 11.67 19.65
CA ASP A 78 -1.58 11.83 19.92
C ASP A 78 -1.03 13.04 19.14
N SER A 79 0.04 13.65 19.63
CA SER A 79 0.74 14.76 18.92
C SER A 79 1.27 14.38 17.54
N LEU A 80 1.25 13.08 17.20
CA LEU A 80 1.84 12.50 16.00
C LEU A 80 1.01 12.71 14.72
N MET A 81 -0.33 12.87 14.82
CA MET A 81 -1.22 13.20 13.68
C MET A 81 -0.97 12.37 12.40
N ARG A 82 -0.88 11.04 12.54
CA ARG A 82 -0.51 10.10 11.45
C ARG A 82 -1.33 8.80 11.49
N TYR A 83 -1.32 8.07 10.38
CA TYR A 83 -1.82 6.71 10.25
C TYR A 83 -0.88 5.69 10.94
N ASP A 84 -1.37 4.46 11.15
CA ASP A 84 -0.55 3.36 11.66
C ASP A 84 0.66 3.09 10.76
N VAL A 85 0.42 3.04 9.45
CA VAL A 85 1.45 3.04 8.40
C VAL A 85 1.29 4.32 7.62
N LYS A 86 2.35 5.11 7.55
CA LYS A 86 2.34 6.41 6.88
C LYS A 86 1.98 6.25 5.40
N ALA A 87 1.29 7.24 4.84
CA ALA A 87 1.09 7.38 3.41
C ALA A 87 2.44 7.43 2.67
N MET A 88 2.45 7.15 1.37
CA MET A 88 3.69 7.32 0.58
C MET A 88 4.03 8.79 0.38
N GLY A 89 3.02 9.67 0.28
CA GLY A 89 3.20 11.02 -0.22
C GLY A 89 3.61 11.02 -1.69
N MET A 90 4.61 11.81 -2.06
CA MET A 90 5.14 11.79 -3.44
C MET A 90 6.02 10.57 -3.62
N TYR A 91 5.90 9.89 -4.75
CA TYR A 91 6.72 8.72 -5.05
C TYR A 91 7.20 8.69 -6.49
N ILE A 92 8.30 7.95 -6.70
CA ILE A 92 8.78 7.50 -8.00
C ILE A 92 8.94 5.99 -7.95
N SER A 93 8.55 5.30 -9.02
CA SER A 93 8.60 3.85 -9.09
C SER A 93 9.03 3.38 -10.47
N THR A 94 9.81 2.32 -10.51
CA THR A 94 10.17 1.61 -11.73
C THR A 94 9.73 0.15 -11.65
N SER A 95 9.33 -0.40 -12.78
CA SER A 95 8.73 -1.72 -12.89
C SER A 95 9.24 -2.43 -14.14
N LYS A 96 9.48 -3.73 -14.04
CA LYS A 96 9.78 -4.57 -15.20
C LYS A 96 9.16 -5.95 -15.04
N ASN A 97 8.64 -6.47 -16.13
CA ASN A 97 7.98 -7.75 -16.21
C ASN A 97 8.76 -8.70 -17.12
N TRP A 98 8.71 -9.99 -16.79
CA TRP A 98 9.27 -11.05 -17.60
C TRP A 98 8.29 -12.20 -17.73
N ILE A 99 8.12 -12.69 -18.95
CA ILE A 99 7.41 -13.95 -19.19
C ILE A 99 8.36 -15.09 -18.82
N THR A 100 7.97 -15.90 -17.84
CA THR A 100 8.72 -17.07 -17.38
C THR A 100 7.92 -18.35 -17.64
N PRO A 101 8.54 -19.55 -17.55
CA PRO A 101 7.81 -20.82 -17.65
C PRO A 101 6.75 -21.02 -16.55
N LEU A 102 6.84 -20.28 -15.44
CA LEU A 102 5.91 -20.34 -14.31
C LEU A 102 4.83 -19.25 -14.38
N GLY A 103 4.85 -18.41 -15.42
CA GLY A 103 3.93 -17.30 -15.62
C GLY A 103 4.62 -15.94 -15.71
N ASN A 104 3.84 -14.86 -15.62
CA ASN A 104 4.37 -13.50 -15.68
C ASN A 104 4.98 -13.13 -14.32
N LEU A 105 6.19 -12.58 -14.36
CA LEU A 105 6.97 -12.17 -13.19
C LEU A 105 7.21 -10.67 -13.21
N GLY A 106 6.68 -9.95 -12.22
CA GLY A 106 6.90 -8.52 -12.02
C GLY A 106 7.95 -8.24 -10.95
N PHE A 107 8.85 -7.30 -11.23
CA PHE A 107 9.70 -6.66 -10.22
C PHE A 107 9.46 -5.16 -10.20
N HIS A 108 9.36 -4.62 -8.99
CA HIS A 108 9.04 -3.23 -8.72
C HIS A 108 9.99 -2.67 -7.67
N MET A 109 10.40 -1.42 -7.84
CA MET A 109 11.11 -0.69 -6.80
C MET A 109 10.84 0.80 -6.90
N GLY A 110 11.01 1.51 -5.80
CA GLY A 110 10.81 2.94 -5.79
C GLY A 110 11.24 3.60 -4.51
N SER A 111 11.05 4.92 -4.49
CA SER A 111 11.25 5.75 -3.32
C SER A 111 10.06 6.69 -3.14
N ASN A 112 9.85 7.12 -1.90
CA ASN A 112 8.77 8.03 -1.57
C ASN A 112 9.18 9.02 -0.47
N TYR A 113 8.43 10.11 -0.38
CA TYR A 113 8.56 11.14 0.64
C TYR A 113 7.17 11.58 1.12
N ASN A 114 6.90 11.35 2.39
CA ASN A 114 5.66 11.73 3.03
C ASN A 114 5.76 13.15 3.60
N PHE A 115 5.01 14.07 2.99
CA PHE A 115 4.93 15.47 3.41
C PHE A 115 3.62 15.80 4.15
N THR A 116 2.76 14.81 4.36
CA THR A 116 1.43 14.97 4.98
C THR A 116 1.41 14.60 6.46
N GLU A 117 2.36 13.79 6.92
CA GLU A 117 2.42 13.19 8.26
C GLU A 117 3.79 13.43 8.91
N ILE A 118 4.15 14.71 9.07
CA ILE A 118 5.48 15.18 9.51
C ILE A 118 5.52 15.65 10.98
N ASN A 119 4.41 15.51 11.71
CA ASN A 119 4.28 16.02 13.07
C ASN A 119 5.17 15.30 14.10
N ASP A 120 5.65 14.11 13.76
CA ASP A 120 6.63 13.36 14.55
C ASP A 120 8.08 13.83 14.32
N GLY A 121 8.29 14.80 13.41
CA GLY A 121 9.60 15.38 13.09
C GLY A 121 10.39 14.60 12.04
N ASP A 122 9.79 13.55 11.48
CA ASP A 122 10.43 12.68 10.50
C ASP A 122 10.18 13.20 9.07
N ASP A 123 11.28 13.41 8.34
CA ASP A 123 11.30 13.83 6.94
C ASP A 123 12.18 12.91 6.07
N ASP A 124 12.42 11.68 6.53
CA ASP A 124 13.28 10.74 5.82
C ASP A 124 12.66 10.27 4.49
N ILE A 125 13.52 10.11 3.47
CA ILE A 125 13.14 9.44 2.22
C ILE A 125 13.04 7.95 2.50
N ASN A 126 11.95 7.34 2.04
CA ASN A 126 11.71 5.92 2.19
C ASN A 126 11.87 5.16 0.87
N TYR A 127 12.14 3.86 0.96
CA TYR A 127 12.32 2.96 -0.18
C TYR A 127 11.40 1.76 -0.08
N PHE A 128 10.95 1.26 -1.23
CA PHE A 128 10.13 0.07 -1.31
C PHE A 128 10.49 -0.80 -2.51
N PHE A 129 10.19 -2.08 -2.38
CA PHE A 129 10.43 -3.12 -3.35
C PHE A 129 9.19 -4.01 -3.44
N GLY A 130 8.89 -4.49 -4.63
CA GLY A 130 7.74 -5.35 -4.90
C GLY A 130 8.12 -6.45 -5.88
N PHE A 131 7.47 -7.57 -5.71
CA PHE A 131 7.58 -8.75 -6.55
C PHE A 131 6.18 -9.33 -6.72
N ASP A 132 5.80 -9.68 -7.94
CA ASP A 132 4.59 -10.45 -8.18
C ASP A 132 4.82 -11.56 -9.20
N MET A 133 4.05 -12.63 -9.06
CA MET A 133 4.11 -13.78 -9.95
C MET A 133 2.69 -14.30 -10.21
N GLU A 134 2.29 -14.27 -11.47
CA GLU A 134 1.01 -14.79 -11.95
C GLU A 134 1.17 -16.24 -12.36
N PHE A 135 0.87 -17.19 -11.47
CA PHE A 135 1.05 -18.62 -11.75
C PHE A 135 0.13 -19.12 -12.85
N ASN A 136 -1.07 -18.56 -12.92
CA ASN A 136 -2.09 -18.85 -13.93
C ASN A 136 -3.00 -17.61 -14.09
N PRO A 137 -3.99 -17.61 -15.01
CA PRO A 137 -4.85 -16.45 -15.25
C PRO A 137 -5.66 -15.96 -14.04
N GLU A 138 -5.85 -16.82 -13.04
CA GLU A 138 -6.67 -16.52 -11.86
C GLU A 138 -5.84 -16.22 -10.62
N LEU A 139 -4.68 -16.84 -10.43
CA LEU A 139 -3.94 -16.81 -9.17
C LEU A 139 -2.59 -16.12 -9.34
N SER A 140 -2.34 -15.14 -8.48
CA SER A 140 -1.03 -14.52 -8.32
C SER A 140 -0.58 -14.42 -6.88
N PHE A 141 0.74 -14.47 -6.70
CA PHE A 141 1.41 -14.18 -5.43
C PHE A 141 2.10 -12.83 -5.53
N ILE A 142 2.08 -12.09 -4.42
CA ILE A 142 2.67 -10.76 -4.32
C ILE A 142 3.51 -10.73 -3.05
N LEU A 143 4.69 -10.13 -3.13
CA LEU A 143 5.56 -9.83 -2.00
C LEU A 143 5.98 -8.36 -2.09
N GLU A 144 5.86 -7.63 -0.99
CA GLU A 144 6.25 -6.23 -0.91
C GLU A 144 7.13 -6.04 0.32
N TYR A 145 8.20 -5.28 0.16
CA TYR A 145 9.04 -4.82 1.26
C TYR A 145 9.09 -3.30 1.26
N ASN A 146 8.74 -2.69 2.39
CA ASN A 146 8.85 -1.27 2.65
C ASN A 146 9.90 -1.06 3.75
N ALA A 147 10.95 -0.29 3.48
CA ALA A 147 12.05 -0.08 4.42
C ALA A 147 11.63 0.69 5.68
N ALA A 148 10.50 1.40 5.63
CA ALA A 148 9.93 2.20 6.71
C ALA A 148 10.95 3.18 7.33
N LEU A 149 11.81 3.78 6.49
CA LEU A 149 12.81 4.73 6.98
C LEU A 149 12.16 5.97 7.58
N ASN A 150 11.03 6.40 7.03
CA ASN A 150 10.20 7.50 7.53
C ASN A 150 9.32 7.13 8.75
N GLU A 151 9.67 6.02 9.42
CA GLU A 151 9.09 5.58 10.68
C GLU A 151 10.16 5.01 11.63
N ASN A 152 11.45 5.22 11.37
CA ASN A 152 12.55 4.54 12.05
C ASN A 152 12.86 5.05 13.48
N ASP A 153 12.42 6.27 13.82
CA ASP A 153 12.72 6.93 15.09
C ASP A 153 11.93 6.35 16.29
N MET A 154 11.06 5.36 16.04
CA MET A 154 10.26 4.64 17.06
C MET A 154 9.57 5.56 18.08
N THR A 155 9.20 6.79 17.67
CA THR A 155 8.57 7.79 18.55
C THR A 155 7.17 7.37 18.98
N ALA A 156 6.53 6.48 18.23
CA ALA A 156 5.23 5.92 18.51
C ALA A 156 5.32 4.70 19.44
N LYS A 157 5.09 4.92 20.74
CA LYS A 157 5.16 3.89 21.79
C LYS A 157 4.24 2.67 21.59
N ASN A 158 3.21 2.78 20.74
CA ASN A 158 2.19 1.75 20.54
C ASN A 158 2.11 1.24 19.09
N MET A 159 3.01 1.67 18.20
CA MET A 159 3.03 1.20 16.82
C MET A 159 4.12 0.15 16.67
N ALA A 160 3.74 -1.03 16.18
CA ALA A 160 4.64 -2.12 15.84
C ALA A 160 5.50 -1.74 14.62
N ILE A 161 6.39 -0.77 14.80
CA ILE A 161 7.46 -0.48 13.85
C ILE A 161 8.49 -1.58 14.07
N ASN A 162 8.67 -2.44 13.07
CA ASN A 162 9.71 -3.45 13.16
C ASN A 162 11.06 -2.84 12.88
N ARG A 163 12.05 -3.37 13.61
CA ARG A 163 13.46 -3.18 13.31
C ARG A 163 13.77 -3.82 11.96
N GLY A 164 13.67 -3.05 10.89
CA GLY A 164 13.94 -3.49 9.52
C GLY A 164 12.78 -3.41 8.55
N GLY A 165 11.73 -2.64 8.83
CA GLY A 165 10.67 -2.33 7.86
C GLY A 165 9.49 -3.32 7.84
N TYR A 166 8.62 -3.16 6.84
CA TYR A 166 7.41 -3.96 6.66
C TYR A 166 7.59 -4.93 5.49
N LEU A 167 7.50 -6.24 5.76
CA LEU A 167 7.38 -7.26 4.71
C LEU A 167 5.91 -7.69 4.62
N ASN A 168 5.30 -7.53 3.47
CA ASN A 168 3.93 -7.93 3.20
C ASN A 168 3.92 -9.02 2.14
N ALA A 169 3.00 -9.98 2.26
CA ALA A 169 2.73 -10.95 1.21
C ALA A 169 1.23 -10.99 0.91
N ALA A 170 0.86 -11.35 -0.31
CA ALA A 170 -0.53 -11.52 -0.66
C ALA A 170 -0.74 -12.66 -1.66
N ILE A 171 -1.93 -13.26 -1.57
CA ILE A 171 -2.47 -14.14 -2.62
C ILE A 171 -3.65 -13.40 -3.23
N ARG A 172 -3.61 -13.21 -4.54
CA ARG A 172 -4.68 -12.59 -5.30
C ARG A 172 -5.37 -13.63 -6.18
N TRP A 173 -6.69 -13.62 -6.13
CA TRP A 173 -7.57 -14.35 -7.02
C TRP A 173 -8.33 -13.38 -7.92
N THR A 174 -8.15 -13.53 -9.22
CA THR A 174 -8.81 -12.77 -10.29
C THR A 174 -10.02 -13.56 -10.78
N PHE A 175 -11.21 -13.06 -10.48
CA PHE A 175 -12.50 -13.59 -10.89
C PHE A 175 -13.05 -12.76 -12.06
N VAL A 176 -13.28 -13.39 -13.22
CA VAL A 176 -13.94 -12.77 -14.39
C VAL A 176 -13.20 -11.53 -14.94
N GLU A 177 -11.86 -11.57 -14.92
CA GLU A 177 -10.89 -10.55 -15.43
C GLU A 177 -10.96 -9.15 -14.79
N HIS A 178 -12.10 -8.75 -14.23
CA HIS A 178 -12.39 -7.42 -13.73
C HIS A 178 -12.44 -7.36 -12.21
N LEU A 179 -12.67 -8.48 -11.51
CA LEU A 179 -12.77 -8.53 -10.05
C LEU A 179 -11.56 -9.26 -9.46
N HIS A 180 -10.78 -8.58 -8.64
CA HIS A 180 -9.66 -9.16 -7.89
C HIS A 180 -9.98 -9.19 -6.41
N ILE A 181 -9.78 -10.36 -5.79
CA ILE A 181 -9.89 -10.59 -4.36
C ILE A 181 -8.51 -10.97 -3.85
N GLU A 182 -7.99 -10.22 -2.89
CA GLU A 182 -6.63 -10.37 -2.40
C GLU A 182 -6.62 -10.53 -0.89
N MET A 183 -6.07 -11.65 -0.43
CA MET A 183 -5.79 -11.92 0.97
C MET A 183 -4.36 -11.46 1.26
N ASN A 184 -4.24 -10.41 2.07
CA ASN A 184 -2.98 -9.79 2.45
C ASN A 184 -2.54 -10.25 3.83
N PHE A 185 -1.25 -10.54 3.96
CA PHE A 185 -0.53 -10.88 5.16
C PHE A 185 0.51 -9.77 5.40
N ASN A 186 0.12 -8.79 6.18
CA ASN A 186 0.91 -7.59 6.39
C ASN A 186 1.82 -7.74 7.58
N ASN A 187 3.02 -7.19 7.43
CA ASN A 187 4.04 -7.12 8.45
C ASN A 187 4.55 -8.48 8.96
N LEU A 188 5.05 -9.32 8.05
CA LEU A 188 5.62 -10.63 8.33
C LEU A 188 6.95 -10.59 9.11
N LEU A 189 7.60 -9.42 9.20
CA LEU A 189 8.80 -9.21 10.01
C LEU A 189 8.48 -8.72 11.44
N PHE A 190 7.22 -8.91 11.90
CA PHE A 190 6.71 -8.41 13.19
C PHE A 190 7.59 -8.77 14.39
N ASP A 191 7.74 -7.81 15.30
CA ASP A 191 8.36 -8.01 16.60
C ASP A 191 7.40 -8.78 17.51
N GLU A 192 7.73 -10.04 17.79
CA GLU A 192 6.96 -10.94 18.64
C GLU A 192 6.83 -10.42 20.09
N ASP A 193 7.73 -9.53 20.53
CA ASP A 193 7.65 -8.89 21.84
C ASP A 193 6.60 -7.74 21.87
N GLN A 194 6.20 -7.22 20.70
CA GLN A 194 5.22 -6.12 20.56
C GLN A 194 3.83 -6.61 20.14
N VAL A 195 3.76 -7.62 19.28
CA VAL A 195 2.49 -8.17 18.76
C VAL A 195 2.55 -9.68 18.61
N ASP A 196 1.44 -10.36 18.93
CA ASP A 196 1.39 -11.83 18.91
C ASP A 196 1.37 -12.43 17.48
N TYR A 197 0.87 -11.68 16.48
CA TYR A 197 0.67 -12.17 15.11
C TYR A 197 0.75 -11.05 14.07
N PHE A 198 1.10 -11.42 12.83
CA PHE A 198 0.99 -10.56 11.65
C PHE A 198 -0.46 -10.15 11.36
N ASN A 199 -0.64 -9.03 10.67
CA ASN A 199 -1.95 -8.51 10.31
C ASN A 199 -2.49 -9.21 9.04
N ARG A 200 -3.81 -9.45 9.00
CA ARG A 200 -4.50 -10.04 7.85
C ARG A 200 -5.57 -9.11 7.34
N GLU A 201 -5.57 -8.87 6.03
CA GLU A 201 -6.50 -7.95 5.40
C GLU A 201 -7.10 -8.54 4.13
N LEU A 202 -8.30 -8.10 3.81
CA LEU A 202 -8.98 -8.45 2.57
C LEU A 202 -9.06 -7.21 1.68
N LYS A 203 -8.59 -7.32 0.45
CA LYS A 203 -8.72 -6.27 -0.54
C LYS A 203 -9.55 -6.78 -1.71
N ILE A 204 -10.51 -5.97 -2.12
CA ILE A 204 -11.36 -6.22 -3.28
C ILE A 204 -11.17 -5.06 -4.24
N THR A 205 -10.78 -5.38 -5.47
CA THR A 205 -10.55 -4.41 -6.55
C THR A 205 -11.45 -4.78 -7.71
N TYR A 206 -12.17 -3.80 -8.24
CA TYR A 206 -12.89 -3.93 -9.50
C TYR A 206 -12.26 -2.98 -10.52
N ILE A 207 -11.98 -3.46 -11.72
CA ILE A 207 -11.40 -2.70 -12.82
C ILE A 207 -12.27 -2.90 -14.05
N GLU A 208 -12.63 -1.81 -14.72
CA GLU A 208 -13.38 -1.84 -15.99
C GLU A 208 -12.59 -1.05 -17.04
N TYR A 209 -12.57 -1.55 -18.27
CA TYR A 209 -11.95 -0.89 -19.40
C TYR A 209 -13.04 -0.41 -20.36
N PHE A 210 -12.97 0.85 -20.81
CA PHE A 210 -13.95 1.49 -21.69
C PHE A 210 -13.32 1.90 -23.02
#